data_AF-A0A4Y3HTJ6-F1
#
_entry.id   AF-A0A4Y3HTJ6-F1
#
_cell.length_a   1.000
_cell.length_b   1.000
_cell.length_c   1.000
_cell.angle_alpha   90.00
_cell.angle_beta   90.00
_cell.angle_gamma   90.00
#
_symmetry.space_group_name_H-M   'P 1'
#
loop_
_entity.id
_entity.type
_entity.pdbx_description
1 polymer ?
#
loop_
_entity_poly.entity_id
_entity_poly.type
_entity_poly.pdbx_seq_one_letter_code
_entity_poly.pdbx_strand_id
1 'polypeptide(L)'
;MLNDPYEAGKNGLDYLYPCIESHHPDLVVIMLGTNDLKSRFNLTASDISKGAGRLVQLVQNYKHRFMVKPPEVLLVSPTHVLEVDPLKEGFTNAEPKSKELGYYFKLRSEELGCHFFDAATEIQPCPKEGIHWQVDQHKKFAKILAKRIPEIFEGNI
;
A
#
# COMPACT_ATOMS: atom_id res chain seq x y z
N MET A 1 7.28 6.66 0.75
CA MET A 1 7.70 6.50 2.16
C MET A 1 8.74 7.53 2.49
N LEU A 2 8.29 8.62 3.10
CA LEU A 2 9.15 9.66 3.64
C LEU A 2 8.99 9.72 5.15
N ASN A 3 10.01 10.21 5.83
CA ASN A 3 9.92 10.53 7.24
C ASN A 3 8.99 11.72 7.42
N ASP A 4 7.99 11.55 8.28
CA ASP A 4 7.14 12.64 8.70
C ASP A 4 7.78 13.35 9.91
N PRO A 5 8.16 14.63 9.80
CA PRO A 5 8.77 15.35 10.92
C PRO A 5 7.81 15.52 12.10
N TYR A 6 6.50 15.37 11.89
CA TYR A 6 5.47 15.48 12.93
C TYR A 6 5.01 14.12 13.45
N GLU A 7 5.31 13.02 12.74
CA GLU A 7 4.88 11.67 13.11
C GLU A 7 6.06 10.69 13.05
N ALA A 8 6.96 10.79 14.03
CA ALA A 8 8.14 9.96 14.13
C ALA A 8 7.80 8.45 14.15
N GLY A 9 8.68 7.64 13.53
CA GLY A 9 8.54 6.18 13.50
C GLY A 9 7.51 5.64 12.51
N LYS A 10 6.89 6.50 11.67
CA LYS A 10 5.89 6.08 10.67
C LYS A 10 6.44 5.85 9.26
N ASN A 11 7.74 5.56 9.14
CA ASN A 11 8.35 5.23 7.84
C ASN A 11 8.37 3.71 7.62
N GLY A 12 7.63 3.26 6.60
CA GLY A 12 7.54 1.84 6.27
C GLY A 12 8.88 1.19 5.90
N LEU A 13 9.82 1.93 5.28
CA LEU A 13 11.12 1.38 4.89
C LEU A 13 12.01 1.08 6.10
N ASP A 14 11.88 1.86 7.16
CA ASP A 14 12.69 1.72 8.36
C ASP A 14 12.26 0.49 9.18
N TYR A 15 10.97 0.11 9.11
CA TYR A 15 10.40 -0.96 9.92
C TYR A 15 10.16 -2.28 9.17
N LEU A 16 10.02 -2.26 7.84
CA LEU A 16 9.61 -3.46 7.11
C LEU A 16 10.64 -4.60 7.23
N TYR A 17 11.94 -4.31 7.17
CA TYR A 17 12.98 -5.34 7.29
C TYR A 17 12.90 -6.12 8.62
N PRO A 18 12.94 -5.49 9.81
CA PRO A 18 12.82 -6.23 11.06
C PRO A 18 11.47 -6.95 11.21
N CYS A 19 10.39 -6.42 10.59
CA CYS A 19 9.10 -7.10 10.57
C CYS A 19 9.16 -8.43 9.81
N ILE A 20 9.73 -8.44 8.60
CA ILE A 20 9.93 -9.66 7.80
C ILE A 20 10.85 -10.64 8.55
N GLU A 21 11.95 -10.14 9.12
CA GLU A 21 12.92 -10.94 9.89
C GLU A 21 12.29 -11.65 11.09
N SER A 22 11.28 -11.04 11.72
CA SER A 22 10.62 -11.61 12.89
C SER A 22 9.55 -12.64 12.55
N HIS A 23 9.04 -12.66 11.32
CA HIS A 23 7.86 -13.47 10.93
C HIS A 23 8.12 -14.48 9.81
N HIS A 24 9.15 -14.30 8.99
CA HIS A 24 9.48 -15.14 7.82
C HIS A 24 8.26 -15.49 6.94
N PRO A 25 7.48 -14.49 6.48
CA PRO A 25 6.20 -14.74 5.83
C PRO A 25 6.34 -15.34 4.42
N ASP A 26 5.33 -16.11 3.97
CA ASP A 26 5.24 -16.54 2.57
C ASP A 26 4.73 -15.43 1.62
N LEU A 27 3.97 -14.48 2.15
CA LEU A 27 3.38 -13.35 1.42
C LEU A 27 3.41 -12.08 2.27
N VAL A 28 3.77 -10.96 1.64
CA VAL A 28 3.63 -9.61 2.21
C VAL A 28 2.59 -8.84 1.38
N VAL A 29 1.51 -8.41 2.04
CA VAL A 29 0.51 -7.50 1.44
C VAL A 29 0.87 -6.07 1.83
N ILE A 30 1.17 -5.23 0.83
CA ILE A 30 1.60 -3.85 1.05
C ILE A 30 0.49 -2.91 0.57
N MET A 31 -0.19 -2.24 1.50
CA MET A 31 -1.16 -1.19 1.20
C MET A 31 -0.74 0.09 1.93
N LEU A 32 0.10 0.90 1.29
CA LEU A 32 0.59 2.17 1.81
C LEU A 32 0.62 3.21 0.69
N GLY A 33 0.56 4.49 1.05
CA GLY A 33 0.57 5.62 0.12
C GLY A 33 -0.44 6.70 0.45
N THR A 34 -1.46 6.41 1.28
CA THR A 34 -2.45 7.41 1.71
C THR A 34 -1.77 8.57 2.43
N ASN A 35 -0.90 8.32 3.42
CA ASN A 35 -0.21 9.39 4.16
C ASN A 35 0.76 10.19 3.28
N ASP A 36 1.35 9.60 2.25
CA ASP A 36 2.22 10.29 1.30
C ASP A 36 1.43 11.29 0.43
N LEU A 37 0.09 11.23 0.40
CA LEU A 37 -0.76 12.24 -0.23
C LEU A 37 -0.78 13.57 0.53
N LYS A 38 -0.38 13.59 1.82
CA LYS A 38 -0.40 14.81 2.62
C LYS A 38 0.43 15.90 1.95
N SER A 39 -0.14 17.10 1.84
CA SER A 39 0.38 18.23 1.07
C SER A 39 1.80 18.61 1.47
N ARG A 40 2.16 18.41 2.75
CA ARG A 40 3.52 18.64 3.29
C ARG A 40 4.64 17.87 2.59
N PHE A 41 4.34 16.70 2.00
CA PHE A 41 5.34 15.92 1.28
C PHE A 41 5.49 16.36 -0.18
N ASN A 42 4.49 17.06 -0.72
CA ASN A 42 4.45 17.57 -2.08
C ASN A 42 4.83 16.53 -3.16
N LEU A 43 4.41 15.27 -2.96
CA LEU A 43 4.70 14.17 -3.88
C LEU A 43 3.65 14.05 -4.99
N THR A 44 4.07 13.58 -6.16
CA THR A 44 3.15 13.13 -7.22
C THR A 44 2.69 11.69 -6.96
N ALA A 45 1.60 11.23 -7.58
CA ALA A 45 1.17 9.83 -7.50
C ALA A 45 2.26 8.85 -7.99
N SER A 46 3.05 9.27 -8.99
CA SER A 46 4.24 8.53 -9.46
C SER A 46 5.32 8.41 -8.39
N ASP A 47 5.59 9.48 -7.63
CA ASP A 47 6.61 9.41 -6.56
C ASP A 47 6.14 8.55 -5.39
N ILE A 48 4.85 8.58 -5.07
CA ILE A 48 4.25 7.71 -4.06
C ILE A 48 4.38 6.25 -4.47
N SER A 49 4.08 5.91 -5.73
CA SER A 49 4.19 4.54 -6.22
C SER A 49 5.64 4.05 -6.24
N LYS A 50 6.63 4.89 -6.58
CA LYS A 50 8.06 4.54 -6.42
C LYS A 50 8.40 4.23 -4.97
N GLY A 51 7.86 5.00 -4.02
CA GLY A 51 8.00 4.73 -2.60
C GLY A 51 7.46 3.36 -2.19
N ALA A 52 6.29 2.98 -2.69
CA ALA A 52 5.73 1.64 -2.47
C ALA A 52 6.57 0.55 -3.18
N GLY A 53 7.06 0.82 -4.39
CA GLY A 53 7.97 -0.06 -5.13
C GLY A 53 9.28 -0.36 -4.38
N ARG A 54 9.82 0.60 -3.62
CA ARG A 54 10.97 0.35 -2.75
C ARG A 54 10.67 -0.66 -1.64
N LEU A 55 9.45 -0.69 -1.11
CA LEU A 55 9.03 -1.71 -0.14
C LEU A 55 8.92 -3.08 -0.80
N VAL A 56 8.35 -3.15 -2.01
CA VAL A 56 8.29 -4.38 -2.81
C VAL A 56 9.70 -4.94 -3.04
N GLN A 57 10.63 -4.09 -3.48
CA GLN A 57 12.03 -4.48 -3.71
C GLN A 57 12.71 -4.94 -2.42
N LEU A 58 12.40 -4.33 -1.27
CA LEU A 58 12.93 -4.77 0.02
C LEU A 58 12.49 -6.22 0.32
N VAL A 59 11.20 -6.54 0.12
CA VAL A 59 10.68 -7.90 0.29
C VAL A 59 11.33 -8.87 -0.71
N GLN A 60 11.37 -8.54 -1.99
CA GLN A 60 11.91 -9.42 -3.04
C GLN A 60 13.42 -9.68 -2.89
N ASN A 61 14.16 -8.74 -2.30
CA ASN A 61 15.59 -8.90 -2.03
C ASN A 61 15.88 -9.50 -0.65
N TYR A 62 14.86 -9.74 0.17
CA TYR A 62 15.03 -10.36 1.47
C TYR A 62 15.54 -11.79 1.32
N LYS A 63 16.60 -12.12 2.06
CA LYS A 63 17.20 -13.45 2.08
C LYS A 63 17.44 -13.86 3.51
N HIS A 64 17.00 -15.07 3.84
CA HIS A 64 17.23 -15.65 5.15
C HIS A 64 17.55 -17.14 5.01
N ARG A 65 18.44 -17.66 5.87
CA ARG A 65 18.93 -19.04 5.78
C ARG A 65 17.82 -20.10 5.94
N PHE A 66 16.70 -19.74 6.54
CA PHE A 66 15.55 -20.63 6.75
C PHE A 66 14.49 -20.53 5.65
N MET A 67 14.67 -19.65 4.66
CA MET A 67 13.72 -19.45 3.57
C MET A 67 14.32 -19.90 2.24
N VAL A 68 13.53 -20.63 1.46
CA VAL A 68 13.94 -21.13 0.13
C VAL A 68 13.89 -20.03 -0.93
N LYS A 69 12.91 -19.13 -0.82
CA LYS A 69 12.73 -17.95 -1.68
C LYS A 69 12.26 -16.76 -0.84
N PRO A 70 12.43 -15.51 -1.32
CA PRO A 70 11.78 -14.34 -0.71
C PRO A 70 10.24 -14.50 -0.70
N PRO A 71 9.53 -13.77 0.19
CA PRO A 71 8.07 -13.76 0.19
C PRO A 71 7.50 -13.28 -1.15
N GLU A 72 6.33 -13.81 -1.52
CA GLU A 72 5.50 -13.19 -2.56
C GLU A 72 5.06 -11.78 -2.10
N VAL A 73 4.74 -10.91 -3.06
CA VAL A 73 4.27 -9.56 -2.74
C VAL A 73 2.95 -9.27 -3.45
N LEU A 74 1.94 -8.87 -2.68
CA LEU A 74 0.72 -8.26 -3.18
C LEU A 74 0.78 -6.76 -2.92
N LEU A 75 1.04 -5.99 -3.96
CA LEU A 75 1.00 -4.53 -3.91
C LEU A 75 -0.44 -4.05 -4.08
N VAL A 76 -0.96 -3.35 -3.08
CA VAL A 76 -2.31 -2.82 -3.07
C VAL A 76 -2.29 -1.30 -3.17
N SER A 77 -2.87 -0.75 -4.23
CA SER A 77 -3.16 0.69 -4.30
C SER A 77 -4.24 1.01 -3.25
N PRO A 78 -4.06 2.02 -2.38
CA PRO A 78 -5.05 2.37 -1.37
C PRO A 78 -6.33 2.92 -2.01
N THR A 79 -7.39 3.03 -1.21
CA THR A 79 -8.62 3.70 -1.65
C THR A 79 -8.37 5.15 -1.98
N HIS A 80 -9.26 5.74 -2.80
CA HIS A 80 -9.33 7.18 -2.94
C HIS A 80 -9.56 7.85 -1.58
N VAL A 81 -9.12 9.10 -1.48
CA VAL A 81 -9.48 9.99 -0.36
C VAL A 81 -10.51 10.99 -0.85
N LEU A 82 -11.34 11.48 0.06
CA LEU A 82 -12.29 12.56 -0.18
C LEU A 82 -11.86 13.78 0.62
N GLU A 83 -11.84 14.96 -0.01
CA GLU A 83 -11.49 16.22 0.67
C GLU A 83 -12.68 16.80 1.44
N VAL A 84 -13.15 16.07 2.46
CA VAL A 84 -14.26 16.51 3.33
C VAL A 84 -13.82 17.62 4.29
N ASP A 85 -12.65 17.47 4.91
CA ASP A 85 -11.97 18.50 5.72
C ASP A 85 -10.44 18.38 5.49
N PRO A 86 -9.94 18.85 4.33
CA PRO A 86 -8.55 18.61 3.93
C PRO A 86 -7.52 19.31 4.81
N LEU A 87 -7.91 20.34 5.58
CA LEU A 87 -6.99 21.10 6.43
C LEU A 87 -6.64 20.36 7.72
N LYS A 88 -7.57 19.57 8.26
CA LYS A 88 -7.42 18.92 9.57
C LYS A 88 -6.23 17.97 9.65
N GLU A 89 -5.93 17.26 8.57
CA GLU A 89 -4.83 16.30 8.50
C GLU A 89 -3.81 16.59 7.39
N GLY A 90 -3.98 17.73 6.69
CA GLY A 90 -3.08 18.20 5.64
C GLY A 90 -3.23 17.45 4.31
N PHE A 91 -4.45 17.08 3.93
CA PHE A 91 -4.80 16.39 2.68
C PHE A 91 -5.28 17.35 1.58
N THR A 92 -4.88 18.61 1.60
CA THR A 92 -5.18 19.56 0.52
C THR A 92 -4.67 19.04 -0.83
N ASN A 93 -5.53 19.01 -1.85
CA ASN A 93 -5.27 18.47 -3.20
C ASN A 93 -4.89 16.98 -3.23
N ALA A 94 -5.26 16.21 -2.20
CA ALA A 94 -5.02 14.77 -2.13
C ALA A 94 -6.05 13.97 -2.94
N GLU A 95 -7.30 14.40 -3.05
CA GLU A 95 -8.35 13.65 -3.73
C GLU A 95 -8.03 13.39 -5.22
N PRO A 96 -7.74 14.41 -6.05
CA PRO A 96 -7.39 14.16 -7.45
C PRO A 96 -6.16 13.28 -7.59
N LYS A 97 -5.14 13.49 -6.75
CA LYS A 97 -3.91 12.70 -6.74
C LYS A 97 -4.15 11.24 -6.34
N SER A 98 -5.07 10.98 -5.41
CA SER A 98 -5.42 9.62 -4.98
C SER A 98 -6.08 8.80 -6.10
N LYS A 99 -6.75 9.46 -7.04
CA LYS A 99 -7.38 8.82 -8.21
C LYS A 99 -6.35 8.32 -9.23
N GLU A 100 -5.13 8.86 -9.20
CA GLU A 100 -4.02 8.45 -10.06
C GLU A 100 -3.20 7.28 -9.48
N LEU A 101 -3.33 6.98 -8.18
CA LEU A 101 -2.51 5.96 -7.51
C LEU A 101 -2.69 4.57 -8.14
N GLY A 102 -3.92 4.19 -8.48
CA GLY A 102 -4.20 2.88 -9.08
C GLY A 102 -3.41 2.63 -10.36
N TYR A 103 -3.35 3.63 -11.24
CA TYR A 103 -2.56 3.58 -12.48
C TYR A 103 -1.06 3.40 -12.19
N TYR A 104 -0.50 4.27 -11.34
CA TYR A 104 0.95 4.24 -11.09
C TYR A 104 1.39 3.02 -10.28
N PHE A 105 0.57 2.52 -9.37
CA PHE A 105 0.87 1.29 -8.61
C PHE A 105 0.82 0.08 -9.52
N LYS A 106 -0.15 -0.01 -10.43
CA LYS A 106 -0.21 -1.07 -11.44
C LYS A 106 1.06 -1.08 -12.31
N LEU A 107 1.47 0.10 -12.79
CA LEU A 107 2.70 0.23 -13.55
C LEU A 107 3.92 -0.26 -12.74
N ARG A 108 4.02 0.10 -11.45
CA ARG A 108 5.12 -0.39 -10.61
C ARG A 108 5.06 -1.91 -10.38
N SER A 109 3.88 -2.49 -10.21
CA SER A 109 3.75 -3.95 -10.04
C SER A 109 4.16 -4.71 -11.29
N GLU A 110 3.84 -4.19 -12.48
CA GLU A 110 4.24 -4.77 -13.75
C GLU A 110 5.76 -4.70 -13.94
N GLU A 111 6.37 -3.55 -13.63
CA GLU A 111 7.84 -3.38 -13.69
C GLU A 111 8.60 -4.28 -12.72
N LEU A 112 8.04 -4.54 -11.53
CA LEU A 112 8.68 -5.32 -10.46
C LEU A 112 8.26 -6.80 -10.47
N GLY A 113 7.32 -7.19 -11.34
CA GLY A 113 6.80 -8.56 -11.42
C GLY A 113 6.14 -9.02 -10.12
N CYS A 114 5.32 -8.19 -9.46
CA CYS A 114 4.57 -8.57 -8.26
C CYS A 114 3.05 -8.53 -8.49
N HIS A 115 2.29 -9.15 -7.58
CA HIS A 115 0.83 -9.18 -7.66
C HIS A 115 0.25 -7.80 -7.36
N PHE A 116 -0.89 -7.47 -7.98
CA PHE A 116 -1.51 -6.15 -7.85
C PHE A 116 -2.99 -6.21 -7.54
N PHE A 117 -3.45 -5.28 -6.69
CA PHE A 117 -4.85 -5.01 -6.49
C PHE A 117 -5.10 -3.50 -6.28
N ASP A 118 -6.10 -2.95 -6.96
CA ASP A 118 -6.56 -1.59 -6.71
C ASP A 118 -7.75 -1.59 -5.73
N ALA A 119 -7.52 -1.21 -4.47
CA ALA A 119 -8.57 -1.21 -3.46
C ALA A 119 -9.70 -0.22 -3.80
N ALA A 120 -9.41 0.88 -4.51
CA ALA A 120 -10.39 1.91 -4.83
C ALA A 120 -11.50 1.42 -5.79
N THR A 121 -11.24 0.34 -6.54
CA THR A 121 -12.24 -0.27 -7.43
C THR A 121 -13.39 -0.93 -6.67
N GLU A 122 -13.18 -1.28 -5.40
CA GLU A 122 -14.13 -2.06 -4.61
C GLU A 122 -14.49 -1.42 -3.27
N ILE A 123 -13.57 -0.64 -2.69
CA ILE A 123 -13.69 -0.11 -1.33
C ILE A 123 -13.83 1.41 -1.38
N GLN A 124 -14.77 1.92 -0.59
CA GLN A 124 -15.05 3.34 -0.50
C GLN A 124 -14.58 3.91 0.84
N PRO A 125 -13.96 5.10 0.87
CA PRO A 125 -13.68 5.80 2.11
C PRO A 125 -15.00 6.25 2.76
N CYS A 126 -14.95 6.53 4.07
CA CYS A 126 -16.06 7.07 4.82
C CYS A 126 -16.39 8.48 4.30
N PRO A 127 -17.63 8.74 3.83
CA PRO A 127 -18.00 10.03 3.22
C PRO A 127 -18.04 11.19 4.22
N LYS A 128 -17.96 10.91 5.53
CA LYS A 128 -17.97 11.93 6.59
C LYS A 128 -16.56 12.36 7.02
N GLU A 129 -15.57 11.49 6.91
CA GLU A 129 -14.19 11.78 7.32
C GLU A 129 -13.22 11.86 6.13
N GLY A 130 -13.53 11.18 5.04
CA GLY A 130 -12.81 11.21 3.78
C GLY A 130 -11.58 10.32 3.66
N ILE A 131 -11.05 9.78 4.76
CA ILE A 131 -9.78 9.02 4.75
C ILE A 131 -9.98 7.54 5.10
N HIS A 132 -10.53 7.24 6.29
CA HIS A 132 -10.68 5.86 6.76
C HIS A 132 -11.96 5.20 6.25
N TRP A 133 -12.17 3.95 6.64
CA TRP A 133 -13.25 3.10 6.14
C TRP A 133 -14.28 2.81 7.23
N GLN A 134 -15.53 2.61 6.80
CA GLN A 134 -16.55 2.07 7.67
C GLN A 134 -16.37 0.54 7.86
N VAL A 135 -17.00 0.00 8.89
CA VAL A 135 -16.85 -1.42 9.30
C VAL A 135 -17.23 -2.40 8.18
N ASP A 136 -18.25 -2.08 7.40
CA ASP A 136 -18.69 -2.87 6.24
C ASP A 136 -17.64 -2.89 5.14
N GLN A 137 -16.95 -1.78 4.90
CA GLN A 137 -15.87 -1.66 3.92
C GLN A 137 -14.64 -2.48 4.33
N HIS A 138 -14.27 -2.50 5.62
CA HIS A 138 -13.25 -3.42 6.13
C HIS A 138 -13.63 -4.90 5.91
N LYS A 139 -14.89 -5.28 6.19
CA LYS A 139 -15.38 -6.65 5.94
C LYS A 139 -15.37 -7.00 4.45
N LYS A 140 -15.71 -6.05 3.58
CA LYS A 140 -15.66 -6.23 2.13
C LYS A 140 -14.22 -6.47 1.65
N PHE A 141 -13.27 -5.65 2.11
CA PHE A 141 -11.86 -5.78 1.76
C PHE A 141 -11.29 -7.14 2.20
N ALA A 142 -11.57 -7.57 3.44
CA ALA A 142 -11.15 -8.87 3.94
C ALA A 142 -11.69 -10.04 3.08
N LYS A 143 -12.97 -9.98 2.67
CA LYS A 143 -13.57 -10.99 1.78
C LYS A 143 -12.92 -11.03 0.40
N ILE A 144 -12.47 -9.89 -0.13
CA ILE A 144 -11.76 -9.82 -1.41
C ILE A 144 -10.38 -10.46 -1.27
N LEU A 145 -9.61 -10.09 -0.25
CA LEU A 145 -8.28 -10.67 -0.01
C LEU A 145 -8.35 -12.18 0.25
N ALA A 146 -9.35 -12.65 1.00
CA ALA A 146 -9.54 -14.08 1.26
C ALA A 146 -9.74 -14.91 -0.02
N LYS A 147 -10.23 -14.31 -1.12
CA LYS A 147 -10.34 -14.95 -2.42
C LYS A 147 -9.06 -14.84 -3.25
N ARG A 148 -8.42 -13.66 -3.23
CA ARG A 148 -7.23 -13.38 -4.05
C ARG A 148 -5.96 -14.06 -3.54
N ILE A 149 -5.80 -14.18 -2.23
CA ILE A 149 -4.55 -14.70 -1.64
C ILE A 149 -4.28 -16.16 -2.07
N PRO A 150 -5.25 -17.09 -2.07
CA PRO A 150 -5.03 -18.43 -2.61
C PRO A 150 -4.54 -18.44 -4.07
N GLU A 151 -5.11 -17.61 -4.94
CA GLU A 151 -4.77 -17.53 -6.37
C GLU A 151 -3.28 -17.18 -6.61
N ILE A 152 -2.66 -16.42 -5.69
CA ILE A 152 -1.23 -16.07 -5.74
C ILE A 152 -0.32 -17.30 -5.66
N PHE A 153 -0.74 -18.32 -4.92
CA PHE A 153 0.06 -19.52 -4.69
C PHE A 153 -0.27 -20.65 -5.67
N GLU A 154 -1.45 -20.63 -6.28
CA GLU A 154 -1.87 -21.65 -7.25
C GLU A 154 -1.13 -21.54 -8.60
N GLY A 155 -0.64 -20.35 -8.97
CA GLY A 155 0.15 -20.14 -10.19
C GLY A 155 1.63 -20.57 -10.12
N ASN A 156 2.05 -21.21 -9.02
CA ASN A 156 3.45 -21.53 -8.72
C ASN A 156 3.74 -23.05 -8.58
N ILE A 157 2.90 -23.91 -9.16
CA ILE A 157 3.09 -25.38 -9.19
C ILE A 157 3.56 -25.84 -10.57
#